data_AF-A0A7H9BEP0-F1
#
_entry.id   AF-A0A7H9BEP0-F1
#
_cell.length_a   1.000
_cell.length_b   1.000
_cell.length_c   1.000
_cell.angle_alpha   90.00
_cell.angle_beta   90.00
_cell.angle_gamma   90.00
#
_symmetry.space_group_name_H-M   'P 1'
#
loop_
_entity.id
_entity.type
_entity.pdbx_description
1 polymer ?
#
loop_
_entity_poly.entity_id
_entity_poly.type
_entity_poly.pdbx_seq_one_letter_code
_entity_poly.pdbx_strand_id
1 'polypeptide(L)' 'MGRFTQITPEWQEWIIENLQRGCQAQSIVEIMIDKGFDPMFANAVVFHFSTSPTQRYAEAEKGASDAN' A
#
# COMPACT_ATOMS: atom_id res chain seq x y z
N MET A 1 -4.35 -0.84 24.71
CA MET A 1 -3.98 -1.42 23.40
C MET A 1 -3.51 -0.29 22.50
N GLY A 2 -2.20 -0.17 22.28
CA GLY A 2 -1.68 0.77 21.29
C GLY A 2 -2.00 0.22 19.92
N ARG A 3 -2.90 0.88 19.19
CA ARG A 3 -3.18 0.52 17.81
C ARG A 3 -2.26 1.33 16.93
N PHE A 4 -1.56 0.68 16.01
CA PHE A 4 -0.70 1.38 15.07
C PHE A 4 -1.57 2.12 14.05
N THR A 5 -1.42 3.45 13.99
CA THR A 5 -2.12 4.34 13.04
C THR A 5 -1.16 4.95 12.02
N GLN A 6 0.04 4.39 11.89
CA GLN A 6 1.03 4.81 10.90
C GLN A 6 1.51 3.58 10.15
N ILE A 7 1.57 3.67 8.83
CA ILE A 7 2.07 2.63 7.95
C ILE A 7 3.51 2.96 7.56
N THR A 8 4.42 2.00 7.71
CA THR A 8 5.80 2.15 7.24
C THR A 8 5.86 1.98 5.71
N PRO A 9 6.88 2.52 5.04
CA PRO A 9 7.04 2.35 3.59
C PRO A 9 7.04 0.88 3.15
N GLU A 10 7.62 -0.04 3.94
CA GLU A 10 7.62 -1.48 3.64
C GLU A 10 6.20 -2.07 3.58
N TRP A 11 5.32 -1.66 4.50
CA TRP A 11 3.93 -2.09 4.50
C TRP A 11 3.16 -1.50 3.32
N GLN A 12 3.43 -0.25 2.96
CA GLN A 12 2.82 0.37 1.78
C GLN A 12 3.21 -0.37 0.49
N GLU A 13 4.49 -0.69 0.30
CA GLU A 13 4.97 -1.49 -0.83
C GLU A 13 4.30 -2.85 -0.87
N TRP A 14 4.25 -3.53 0.28
CA TRP A 14 3.60 -4.82 0.40
C TRP A 14 2.10 -4.76 0.02
N ILE A 15 1.34 -3.76 0.49
CA ILE A 15 -0.07 -3.60 0.12
C ILE A 15 -0.22 -3.43 -1.39
N ILE A 16 0.61 -2.59 -2.00
CA ILE A 16 0.56 -2.31 -3.44
C ILE A 16 0.89 -3.57 -4.24
N GLU A 17 1.95 -4.29 -3.89
CA GLU A 17 2.32 -5.54 -4.56
C GLU A 17 1.22 -6.60 -4.47
N ASN A 18 0.58 -6.74 -3.30
CA ASN A 18 -0.51 -7.69 -3.13
C ASN A 18 -1.74 -7.28 -3.96
N LEU A 19 -2.09 -5.99 -3.97
CA LEU A 19 -3.17 -5.48 -4.83
C LEU A 19 -2.87 -5.70 -6.33
N GLN A 20 -1.62 -5.46 -6.76
CA GLN A 20 -1.19 -5.70 -8.15
C GLN A 20 -1.22 -7.18 -8.53
N ARG A 21 -0.93 -8.08 -7.59
CA ARG A 21 -1.08 -9.54 -7.79
C ARG A 21 -2.53 -9.98 -7.89
N GLY A 22 -3.49 -9.10 -7.61
CA GLY A 22 -4.92 -9.41 -7.60
C GLY A 22 -5.42 -9.95 -6.26
N CYS A 23 -4.66 -9.76 -5.17
CA CYS A 23 -5.14 -10.09 -3.84
C CYS A 23 -6.31 -9.16 -3.45
N GLN A 24 -7.27 -9.71 -2.73
CA GLN A 24 -8.42 -8.94 -2.27
C GLN A 24 -8.01 -7.97 -1.17
N ALA A 25 -8.54 -6.75 -1.23
CA ALA A 25 -8.35 -5.73 -0.22
C ALA A 25 -8.66 -6.25 1.21
N GLN A 26 -9.69 -7.08 1.36
CA GLN A 26 -10.06 -7.65 2.66
C GLN A 26 -8.96 -8.53 3.25
N SER A 27 -8.34 -9.42 2.46
CA SER A 27 -7.25 -10.28 2.96
C SER A 27 -6.03 -9.47 3.42
N ILE A 28 -5.75 -8.36 2.74
CA ILE A 28 -4.67 -7.43 3.12
C ILE A 28 -5.00 -6.75 4.45
N VAL A 29 -6.24 -6.28 4.62
CA VAL A 29 -6.73 -5.69 5.88
C VAL A 29 -6.64 -6.67 7.04
N GLU A 30 -7.03 -7.94 6.85
CA GLU A 30 -6.94 -8.98 7.89
C GLU A 30 -5.51 -9.16 8.38
N ILE A 31 -4.54 -9.20 7.46
CA ILE A 31 -3.12 -9.32 7.81
C ILE A 31 -2.64 -8.09 8.58
N MET A 32 -3.08 -6.88 8.22
CA MET A 32 -2.76 -5.68 8.99
C MET A 32 -3.33 -5.76 10.41
N ILE A 33 -4.58 -6.19 10.57
CA ILE A 33 -5.22 -6.30 11.89
C ILE A 33 -4.49 -7.34 12.75
N ASP A 34 -4.11 -8.49 12.17
CA ASP A 34 -3.33 -9.54 12.84
C ASP A 34 -1.99 -9.03 13.38
N LYS A 35 -1.36 -8.10 12.65
CA LYS A 35 -0.11 -7.43 13.07
C LYS A 35 -0.31 -6.34 14.12
N GLY A 36 -1.55 -6.02 14.48
CA GLY A 36 -1.90 -5.04 15.50
C GLY A 36 -2.25 -3.65 14.98
N PHE A 37 -2.47 -3.49 13.68
CA PHE A 37 -3.02 -2.25 13.12
C PHE A 37 -4.49 -2.09 13.50
N ASP A 38 -4.95 -0.85 13.57
CA ASP A 38 -6.37 -0.57 13.78
C ASP A 38 -7.20 -1.02 12.55
N PRO A 39 -8.32 -1.75 12.73
CA PRO A 39 -9.17 -2.19 11.61
C PRO A 39 -9.71 -1.06 10.73
N MET A 40 -10.04 0.07 11.33
CA MET A 40 -10.56 1.24 10.63
C MET A 40 -9.45 1.92 9.82
N PHE A 41 -8.25 2.02 10.41
CA PHE A 41 -7.06 2.49 9.72
C PHE A 41 -6.67 1.58 8.55
N ALA A 42 -6.59 0.27 8.78
CA ALA A 42 -6.23 -0.71 7.75
C ALA A 42 -7.20 -0.65 6.55
N ASN A 43 -8.51 -0.59 6.81
CA ASN A 43 -9.51 -0.41 5.74
C ASN A 43 -9.30 0.88 4.95
N ALA A 44 -9.11 2.01 5.64
CA ALA A 44 -8.92 3.30 4.98
C ALA A 44 -7.67 3.31 4.08
N VAL A 45 -6.58 2.73 4.58
CA VAL A 45 -5.30 2.64 3.84
C VAL A 45 -5.43 1.75 2.62
N VAL A 46 -5.92 0.53 2.77
CA VAL A 46 -6.06 -0.41 1.64
C VAL A 46 -7.06 0.11 0.61
N PHE A 47 -8.18 0.72 1.06
CA PHE A 47 -9.14 1.37 0.17
C PHE A 47 -8.47 2.50 -0.62
N HIS A 48 -7.68 3.36 0.04
CA HIS A 48 -6.95 4.43 -0.63
C HIS A 48 -6.04 3.91 -1.75
N PHE A 49 -5.27 2.84 -1.50
CA PHE A 49 -4.41 2.23 -2.52
C PHE A 49 -5.19 1.48 -3.62
N SER A 50 -6.37 0.94 -3.30
CA SER A 50 -7.23 0.28 -4.28
C SER A 50 -7.94 1.28 -5.20
N THR A 51 -8.35 2.45 -4.70
CA THR A 51 -9.05 3.47 -5.49
C THR A 51 -8.10 4.39 -6.23
N SER A 52 -6.96 4.66 -5.62
CA SER A 52 -5.89 5.45 -6.20
C SER A 52 -4.68 4.52 -6.34
N PRO A 53 -4.54 3.77 -7.46
CA PRO A 53 -3.26 3.17 -7.81
C PRO A 53 -2.28 4.34 -7.97
N THR A 54 -1.62 4.67 -6.87
CA THR A 54 -0.94 5.95 -6.71
C THR A 54 0.11 6.06 -7.80
N GLN A 55 -0.07 7.09 -8.63
CA GLN A 55 0.78 7.54 -9.73
C GLN A 55 2.25 7.82 -9.36
N ARG A 56 2.72 7.49 -8.15
CA ARG A 56 4.06 7.86 -7.64
C ARG A 56 5.17 6.83 -7.86
N TYR A 57 4.88 5.67 -8.46
CA TYR A 57 5.95 4.82 -9.01
C TYR A 57 6.23 5.08 -10.50
N ALA A 58 5.40 5.90 -11.19
CA ALA A 58 5.64 6.25 -12.60
C ALA A 58 6.66 7.40 -12.80
N GLU A 59 7.07 8.09 -11.74
CA GLU A 59 8.02 9.21 -11.82
C GLU A 59 9.47 8.82 -11.47
N ALA A 60 9.75 7.54 -11.16
CA ALA A 60 11.10 7.07 -10.89
C ALA A 60 11.90 6.68 -12.16
N GLU A 61 11.28 6.63 -13.35
CA GLU A 61 11.95 6.24 -14.61
C GLU A 61 12.20 7.41 -15.59
N LYS A 62 11.91 8.67 -15.22
CA LYS A 62 12.21 9.82 -16.10
C LYS A 62 13.61 10.39 -15.87
N GLY A 63 14.64 9.55 -16.04
CA GLY A 63 16.03 9.92 -15.79
C GLY A 63 17.07 9.11 -16.56
N ALA A 64 16.75 8.53 -17.73
CA ALA A 64 17.76 7.90 -18.59
C ALA A 64 17.29 7.78 -20.05
N SER A 65 17.02 8.89 -20.74
CA SER A 65 16.94 8.87 -22.21
C SER A 65 17.06 10.28 -22.80
N ASP A 66 18.22 10.92 -22.70
CA ASP A 66 18.59 12.01 -23.61
C ASP A 66 20.12 12.20 -23.60
N ALA A 67 20.82 11.41 -24.40
CA ALA A 67 22.18 11.68 -24.87
C ALA A 67 22.51 10.74 -26.05
N ASN A 68 22.08 11.12 -27.26
CA ASN A 68 22.69 10.70 -28.52
C ASN A 68 22.64 11.82 -29.55
#